data_AF-A0AAV5F1R1-F1
#
_entry.id   AF-A0AAV5F1R1-F1
#
_cell.length_a   1.000
_cell.length_b   1.000
_cell.length_c   1.000
_cell.angle_alpha   90.00
_cell.angle_beta   90.00
_cell.angle_gamma   90.00
#
_symmetry.space_group_name_H-M   'P 1'
#
loop_
_entity.id
_entity.type
_entity.pdbx_description
1 polymer ?
#
loop_
_entity_poly.entity_id
_entity_poly.type
_entity_poly.pdbx_seq_one_letter_code
_entity_poly.pdbx_strand_id
1 'polypeptide(L)'
;MMDRLNTRNLLRRKNLKIQNNDYSYVTCRQCVEETAMHLFFKCSFSTSCWDWLGIHWQVHLNFFDMILEAKHQFQHQFFFEIIIIACWHIWKQRNDKIFERKVPFIDDWRRKFKDECRLQSCRFKDQEKDQFLLWLDSLYLGL
;
A
#
# COMPACT_ATOMS: atom_id res chain seq x y z
N MET A 1 6.51 14.14 2.40
CA MET A 1 6.70 12.71 2.04
C MET A 1 5.92 12.35 0.77
N MET A 2 4.65 12.79 0.66
CA MET A 2 3.78 12.49 -0.49
C MET A 2 4.25 13.06 -1.85
N ASP A 3 5.02 14.16 -1.89
CA ASP A 3 5.50 14.77 -3.15
C ASP A 3 6.83 14.22 -3.68
N ARG A 4 7.34 13.11 -3.10
CA ARG A 4 8.57 12.46 -3.57
C ARG A 4 8.31 11.30 -4.53
N LEU A 5 7.05 10.83 -4.60
CA LEU A 5 6.66 9.71 -5.46
C LEU A 5 6.23 10.23 -6.82
N ASN A 6 6.69 9.55 -7.88
CA ASN A 6 6.35 9.85 -9.28
C ASN A 6 4.90 9.44 -9.61
N THR A 7 3.96 10.03 -8.90
CA THR A 7 2.52 10.00 -9.19
C THR A 7 2.23 10.86 -10.41
N ARG A 8 1.16 10.54 -11.16
CA ARG A 8 0.78 11.33 -12.34
C ARG A 8 0.52 12.80 -11.98
N ASN A 9 -0.08 13.10 -10.84
CA ASN A 9 -0.24 14.49 -10.37
C ASN A 9 1.11 15.23 -10.21
N LEU A 10 2.12 14.56 -9.64
CA LEU A 10 3.45 15.16 -9.50
C LEU A 10 4.13 15.39 -10.86
N LEU A 11 3.99 14.45 -11.79
CA LEU A 11 4.53 14.60 -13.16
C LEU A 11 3.89 15.79 -13.88
N ARG A 12 2.57 15.99 -13.72
CA ARG A 12 1.85 17.16 -14.23
C ARG A 12 2.39 18.46 -13.67
N ARG A 13 2.56 18.55 -12.34
CA ARG A 13 3.13 19.74 -11.67
C ARG A 13 4.55 20.05 -12.14
N LYS A 14 5.30 19.04 -12.57
CA LYS A 14 6.66 19.17 -13.12
C LYS A 14 6.69 19.38 -14.64
N ASN A 15 5.55 19.60 -15.30
CA ASN A 15 5.44 19.76 -16.75
C ASN A 15 5.98 18.57 -17.57
N LEU A 16 6.01 17.36 -16.99
CA LEU A 16 6.40 16.14 -17.69
C LEU A 16 5.17 15.54 -18.38
N LYS A 17 5.11 15.63 -19.71
CA LYS A 17 4.01 15.09 -20.50
C LYS A 17 4.02 13.56 -20.48
N ILE A 18 2.88 12.97 -20.14
CA ILE A 18 2.62 11.53 -20.25
C ILE A 18 1.75 11.24 -21.47
N GLN A 19 1.75 9.98 -21.94
CA GLN A 19 0.97 9.58 -23.12
C GLN A 19 -0.49 10.06 -23.01
N ASN A 20 -0.99 10.67 -24.09
CA ASN A 20 -2.34 11.23 -24.21
C ASN A 20 -2.70 12.33 -23.19
N ASN A 21 -1.74 12.86 -22.41
CA ASN A 21 -1.99 13.83 -21.34
C ASN A 21 -3.00 13.33 -20.29
N ASP A 22 -3.12 12.01 -20.13
CA ASP A 22 -4.06 11.37 -19.22
C ASP A 22 -3.40 11.08 -17.86
N TYR A 23 -3.78 11.87 -16.84
CA TYR A 23 -3.26 11.76 -15.48
C TYR A 23 -4.14 10.90 -14.55
N SER A 24 -5.15 10.21 -15.09
CA SER A 24 -6.03 9.34 -14.32
C SER A 24 -5.27 8.16 -13.70
N TYR A 25 -5.75 7.61 -12.60
CA TYR A 25 -5.12 6.46 -11.97
C TYR A 25 -5.36 5.19 -12.79
N VAL A 26 -4.27 4.59 -13.28
CA VAL A 26 -4.32 3.47 -14.24
C VAL A 26 -5.10 2.28 -13.71
N THR A 27 -5.10 2.06 -12.39
CA THR A 27 -5.75 0.90 -11.75
C THR A 27 -7.17 1.16 -11.25
N CYS A 28 -7.63 2.41 -11.18
CA CYS A 28 -8.99 2.72 -10.75
C CYS A 28 -9.88 3.06 -11.95
N ARG A 29 -11.09 2.49 -11.97
CA ARG A 29 -12.11 2.75 -13.01
C ARG A 29 -12.79 4.12 -12.86
N GLN A 30 -12.49 4.87 -11.79
CA GLN A 30 -13.16 6.14 -11.47
C GLN A 30 -12.58 7.35 -12.24
N CYS A 31 -11.59 7.15 -13.11
CA CYS A 31 -10.94 8.23 -13.88
C CYS A 31 -10.43 9.42 -13.02
N VAL A 32 -10.11 9.16 -11.75
CA VAL A 32 -9.60 10.17 -10.81
C VAL A 32 -8.10 10.35 -11.00
N GLU A 33 -7.60 11.58 -10.83
CA GLU A 33 -6.17 11.87 -10.88
C GLU A 33 -5.38 11.05 -9.86
N GLU A 34 -4.26 10.46 -10.28
CA GLU A 34 -3.39 9.70 -9.37
C GLU A 34 -2.63 10.66 -8.44
N THR A 35 -3.03 10.66 -7.17
CA THR A 35 -2.30 11.27 -6.05
C THR A 35 -1.75 10.17 -5.14
N ALA A 36 -0.77 10.49 -4.29
CA ALA A 36 -0.29 9.55 -3.28
C ALA A 36 -1.42 9.07 -2.36
N MET A 37 -2.33 9.99 -1.97
CA MET A 37 -3.51 9.63 -1.16
C MET A 37 -4.42 8.65 -1.88
N HIS A 38 -4.72 8.86 -3.17
CA HIS A 38 -5.54 7.92 -3.92
C HIS A 38 -4.83 6.57 -4.11
N LEU A 39 -3.58 6.61 -4.53
CA LEU A 39 -2.77 5.42 -4.77
C LEU A 39 -2.66 4.54 -3.53
N PHE A 40 -2.34 5.08 -2.36
CA PHE A 40 -2.14 4.25 -1.18
C PHE A 40 -3.39 4.02 -0.37
N PHE A 41 -4.35 4.95 -0.30
CA PHE A 41 -5.39 4.87 0.75
C PHE A 41 -6.84 4.90 0.23
N LYS A 42 -7.10 5.36 -1.00
CA LYS A 42 -8.48 5.54 -1.49
C LYS A 42 -8.85 4.69 -2.70
N CYS A 43 -7.88 4.18 -3.46
CA CYS A 43 -8.16 3.33 -4.60
C CYS A 43 -8.74 1.99 -4.13
N SER A 44 -9.74 1.47 -4.85
CA SER A 44 -10.35 0.16 -4.59
C SER A 44 -9.35 -0.98 -4.44
N PHE A 45 -8.29 -1.01 -5.25
CA PHE A 45 -7.22 -2.00 -5.13
C PHE A 45 -6.54 -1.90 -3.76
N SER A 46 -6.10 -0.70 -3.39
CA SER A 46 -5.40 -0.44 -2.14
C SER A 46 -6.29 -0.66 -0.92
N THR A 47 -7.54 -0.22 -0.97
CA THR A 47 -8.55 -0.50 0.07
C THR A 47 -8.69 -2.00 0.28
N SER A 48 -8.78 -2.79 -0.80
CA SER A 48 -8.87 -4.26 -0.67
C SER A 48 -7.61 -4.87 -0.03
N CYS A 49 -6.42 -4.32 -0.31
CA CYS A 49 -5.19 -4.73 0.35
C CYS A 49 -5.21 -4.44 1.86
N TRP A 50 -5.70 -3.26 2.26
CA TRP A 50 -5.78 -2.87 3.67
C TRP A 50 -6.88 -3.62 4.43
N ASP A 51 -8.02 -3.86 3.80
CA ASP A 51 -9.11 -4.65 4.38
C ASP A 51 -8.63 -6.07 4.70
N TRP A 52 -7.83 -6.67 3.81
CA TRP A 52 -7.22 -7.98 4.07
C TRP A 52 -6.22 -7.96 5.25
N LEU A 53 -5.60 -6.81 5.53
CA LEU A 53 -4.74 -6.62 6.71
C LEU A 53 -5.54 -6.24 7.98
N GLY A 54 -6.86 -6.05 7.88
CA GLY A 54 -7.69 -5.54 8.96
C GLY A 54 -7.41 -4.09 9.33
N ILE A 55 -6.87 -3.29 8.41
CA ILE A 55 -6.55 -1.87 8.62
C ILE A 55 -7.58 -1.01 7.89
N HIS A 56 -8.32 -0.18 8.63
CA HIS A 56 -9.30 0.73 8.06
C HIS A 56 -8.87 2.19 8.23
N TRP A 57 -8.65 2.87 7.10
CA TRP A 57 -8.15 4.25 7.09
C TRP A 57 -9.26 5.28 7.26
N GLN A 58 -9.12 6.17 8.24
CA GLN A 58 -9.99 7.33 8.43
C GLN A 58 -9.60 8.47 7.48
N VAL A 59 -9.90 8.30 6.18
CA VAL A 59 -9.42 9.18 5.09
C VAL A 59 -9.96 10.62 5.11
N HIS A 60 -10.83 10.95 6.06
CA HIS A 60 -11.34 12.30 6.31
C HIS A 60 -10.43 13.10 7.26
N LEU A 61 -9.57 12.43 8.03
CA LEU A 61 -8.57 13.07 8.89
C LEU A 61 -7.42 13.63 8.05
N ASN A 62 -6.62 14.52 8.65
CA ASN A 62 -5.33 14.85 8.05
C ASN A 62 -4.40 13.63 8.09
N PHE A 63 -3.36 13.64 7.25
CA PHE A 63 -2.51 12.47 7.04
C PHE A 63 -1.86 11.94 8.32
N PHE A 64 -1.42 12.82 9.24
CA PHE A 64 -0.76 12.38 10.47
C PHE A 64 -1.75 11.77 11.45
N ASP A 65 -2.91 12.40 11.64
CA ASP A 65 -3.96 11.87 12.51
C ASP A 65 -4.51 10.55 12.00
N MET A 66 -4.67 10.42 10.67
CA MET A 66 -5.06 9.17 10.02
C MET A 66 -4.09 8.02 10.34
N ILE A 67 -2.78 8.29 10.34
CA ILE A 67 -1.75 7.29 10.64
C ILE A 67 -1.72 6.95 12.14
N LEU A 68 -1.86 7.95 13.01
CA LEU A 68 -1.89 7.74 14.46
C LEU A 68 -3.12 6.93 14.90
N GLU A 69 -4.29 7.23 14.33
CA GLU A 69 -5.52 6.50 14.61
C GLU A 69 -5.40 5.04 14.18
N ALA A 70 -4.93 4.78 12.96
CA ALA A 70 -4.72 3.41 12.48
C ALA A 70 -3.68 2.66 13.34
N LYS A 71 -2.62 3.32 13.80
CA LYS A 71 -1.63 2.73 14.71
C LYS A 71 -2.26 2.31 16.03
N HIS A 72 -3.09 3.19 16.60
CA HIS A 72 -3.78 2.94 17.86
C HIS A 72 -4.72 1.74 17.75
N GLN A 73 -5.41 1.59 16.62
CA GLN A 73 -6.32 0.47 16.35
C GLN A 73 -5.61 -0.85 16.05
N PHE A 74 -4.42 -0.83 15.43
CA PHE A 74 -3.71 -2.04 15.02
C PHE A 74 -3.08 -2.83 16.17
N GLN A 75 -2.79 -2.18 17.31
CA GLN A 75 -2.35 -2.80 18.58
C GLN A 75 -1.07 -3.65 18.55
N HIS A 76 -0.33 -3.71 17.44
CA HIS A 76 0.98 -4.38 17.36
C HIS A 76 2.15 -3.39 17.21
N GLN A 77 3.31 -3.77 17.75
CA GLN A 77 4.52 -2.93 17.74
C GLN A 77 5.11 -2.73 16.33
N PHE A 78 4.84 -3.65 15.41
CA PHE A 78 5.38 -3.69 14.06
C PHE A 78 4.49 -3.00 13.00
N PHE A 79 3.63 -2.08 13.42
CA PHE A 79 2.67 -1.39 12.56
C PHE A 79 3.32 -0.69 11.35
N PHE A 80 4.44 0.01 11.59
CA PHE A 80 5.08 0.78 10.53
C PHE A 80 5.76 -0.11 9.50
N GLU A 81 6.32 -1.23 9.92
CA GLU A 81 6.90 -2.26 9.07
C GLU A 81 5.83 -2.81 8.12
N ILE A 82 4.63 -3.09 8.63
CA ILE A 82 3.48 -3.52 7.83
C ILE A 82 3.05 -2.45 6.82
N ILE A 83 2.90 -1.19 7.24
CA ILE A 83 2.54 -0.11 6.31
C ILE A 83 3.58 0.04 5.20
N ILE A 84 4.86 0.03 5.55
CA ILE A 84 5.94 0.25 4.59
C ILE A 84 5.96 -0.87 3.56
N ILE A 85 5.87 -2.13 3.99
CA ILE A 85 5.83 -3.29 3.09
C ILE A 85 4.57 -3.25 2.22
N ALA A 86 3.40 -2.99 2.81
CA ALA A 86 2.14 -2.90 2.08
C ALA A 86 2.16 -1.81 1.00
N CYS A 87 2.55 -0.59 1.36
CA CYS A 87 2.70 0.53 0.43
C CYS A 87 3.73 0.22 -0.67
N TRP A 88 4.86 -0.40 -0.33
CA TRP A 88 5.87 -0.80 -1.31
C TRP A 88 5.30 -1.76 -2.35
N HIS A 89 4.53 -2.76 -1.92
CA HIS A 89 3.92 -3.71 -2.85
C HIS A 89 2.75 -3.11 -3.63
N ILE A 90 1.97 -2.18 -3.06
CA ILE A 90 0.97 -1.41 -3.82
C ILE A 90 1.65 -0.59 -4.93
N TRP A 91 2.77 0.06 -4.60
CA TRP A 91 3.57 0.83 -5.55
C TRP A 91 4.12 -0.06 -6.67
N LYS A 92 4.65 -1.26 -6.35
CA LYS A 92 5.12 -2.23 -7.34
C LYS A 92 4.00 -2.68 -8.29
N GLN A 93 2.82 -3.01 -7.77
CA GLN A 93 1.66 -3.40 -8.60
C GLN A 93 1.25 -2.29 -9.58
N ARG A 94 1.24 -1.04 -9.12
CA ARG A 94 0.99 0.12 -9.98
C ARG A 94 2.04 0.25 -11.08
N ASN A 95 3.33 0.09 -10.75
CA ASN A 95 4.40 0.22 -11.74
C ASN A 95 4.38 -0.92 -12.75
N ASP A 96 4.16 -2.16 -12.30
CA ASP A 96 3.99 -3.32 -13.18
C ASP A 96 2.84 -3.09 -14.17
N LYS A 97 1.75 -2.44 -13.76
CA LYS A 97 0.67 -2.06 -14.67
C LYS A 97 1.10 -1.06 -15.75
N ILE A 98 1.93 -0.08 -15.39
CA ILE A 98 2.35 0.99 -16.30
C ILE A 98 3.42 0.51 -17.28
N PHE A 99 4.45 -0.19 -16.77
CA PHE A 99 5.64 -0.52 -17.54
C PHE A 99 5.53 -1.91 -18.20
N GLU A 100 4.90 -2.87 -17.52
CA GLU A 100 4.81 -4.26 -17.97
C GLU A 100 3.40 -4.64 -18.45
N ARG A 101 2.44 -3.71 -18.39
CA ARG A 101 1.02 -3.93 -18.75
C ARG A 101 0.36 -5.10 -17.98
N LYS A 102 0.89 -5.45 -16.80
CA LYS A 102 0.33 -6.49 -15.95
C LYS A 102 -0.92 -5.97 -15.23
N VAL A 103 -1.95 -6.79 -15.15
CA VAL A 103 -3.16 -6.43 -14.38
C VAL A 103 -2.87 -6.68 -12.89
N PRO A 104 -3.08 -5.70 -12.00
CA PRO A 104 -2.93 -5.91 -10.57
C PRO A 104 -3.97 -6.90 -10.04
N PHE A 105 -3.51 -7.93 -9.34
CA PHE A 105 -4.35 -8.92 -8.66
C PHE A 105 -4.04 -8.92 -7.17
N ILE A 106 -5.09 -8.97 -6.34
CA ILE A 106 -4.93 -8.94 -4.89
C ILE A 106 -4.14 -10.16 -4.38
N ASP A 107 -4.33 -11.34 -4.98
CA ASP A 107 -3.64 -12.56 -4.54
C ASP A 107 -2.13 -12.52 -4.86
N ASP A 108 -1.75 -11.90 -5.98
CA ASP A 108 -0.34 -11.65 -6.30
C ASP A 108 0.28 -10.68 -5.29
N TRP A 109 -0.46 -9.63 -4.92
CA TRP A 109 -0.02 -8.70 -3.88
C TRP A 109 0.10 -9.38 -2.51
N ARG A 110 -0.89 -10.18 -2.09
CA ARG A 110 -0.90 -10.91 -0.81
C ARG A 110 0.31 -11.83 -0.69
N ARG A 111 0.57 -12.63 -1.73
CA ARG A 111 1.71 -13.55 -1.77
C ARG A 111 3.03 -12.78 -1.65
N LYS A 112 3.24 -11.78 -2.51
CA LYS A 112 4.46 -10.97 -2.50
C LYS A 112 4.64 -10.22 -1.17
N PHE A 113 3.56 -9.73 -0.56
CA PHE A 113 3.56 -9.09 0.75
C PHE A 113 4.04 -10.07 1.83
N LYS A 114 3.49 -11.28 1.88
CA LYS A 114 3.90 -12.31 2.85
C LYS A 114 5.35 -12.72 2.67
N ASP A 115 5.80 -12.89 1.43
CA ASP A 115 7.21 -13.20 1.12
C ASP A 115 8.15 -12.10 1.64
N GLU A 116 7.80 -10.83 1.42
CA GLU A 116 8.56 -9.69 1.91
C GLU A 116 8.52 -9.59 3.45
N CYS A 117 7.37 -9.80 4.09
CA CYS A 117 7.27 -9.86 5.55
C CYS A 117 8.22 -10.91 6.14
N ARG A 118 8.24 -12.13 5.58
CA ARG A 118 9.15 -13.20 6.03
C ARG A 118 10.61 -12.80 5.83
N LEU A 119 10.94 -12.22 4.68
CA LEU A 119 12.29 -11.72 4.40
C LEU A 119 12.73 -10.63 5.40
N GLN A 120 11.86 -9.65 5.68
CA GLN A 120 12.17 -8.54 6.58
C GLN A 120 12.17 -8.94 8.07
N SER A 121 11.48 -10.03 8.44
CA SER A 121 11.44 -10.54 9.81
C SER A 121 12.82 -10.88 10.39
N CYS A 122 13.83 -11.11 9.55
CA CYS A 122 15.20 -11.35 10.01
C CYS A 122 15.86 -10.13 10.67
N ARG A 123 15.26 -8.94 10.53
CA ARG A 123 15.75 -7.69 11.12
C ARG A 123 15.17 -7.41 12.51
N PHE A 124 14.22 -8.22 12.94
CA PHE A 124 13.52 -8.07 14.22
C PHE A 124 14.31 -8.75 15.33
N LYS A 125 14.11 -8.32 16.57
CA LYS A 125 14.59 -9.09 17.73
C LYS A 125 13.78 -10.39 17.83
N ASP A 126 14.37 -11.45 18.39
CA ASP A 126 13.75 -12.79 18.39
C ASP A 126 12.29 -12.79 18.90
N GLN A 127 12.03 -12.13 20.04
CA GLN A 127 10.68 -12.05 20.59
C GLN A 127 9.69 -11.28 19.70
N GLU A 128 10.12 -10.19 19.07
CA GLU A 128 9.29 -9.39 18.14
C GLU A 128 9.06 -10.15 16.84
N LYS A 129 10.07 -10.92 16.38
CA LYS A 129 10.01 -11.76 15.19
C LYS A 129 8.97 -12.86 15.33
N ASP A 130 8.94 -13.55 16.48
CA ASP A 130 7.97 -14.62 16.72
C ASP A 130 6.54 -14.06 16.72
N GLN A 131 6.30 -12.94 17.40
CA GLN A 131 4.99 -12.26 17.38
C GLN A 131 4.59 -11.82 15.97
N PHE A 132 5.54 -11.29 15.20
CA PHE A 132 5.32 -10.86 13.83
C PHE A 132 4.95 -12.02 12.90
N LEU A 133 5.67 -13.14 12.98
CA LEU A 133 5.40 -14.32 12.17
C LEU A 133 4.08 -15.00 12.55
N LEU A 134 3.77 -15.09 13.85
CA LEU A 134 2.47 -15.58 14.32
C LEU A 134 1.31 -14.73 13.79
N TRP A 135 1.44 -13.40 13.84
CA TRP A 135 0.46 -12.49 13.26
C TRP A 135 0.34 -12.71 11.74
N LEU A 136 1.45 -12.82 11.02
CA LEU A 136 1.48 -13.02 9.57
C LEU A 136 0.79 -14.32 9.16
N ASP A 137 1.00 -15.39 9.92
CA ASP A 137 0.40 -16.69 9.65
C ASP A 137 -1.10 -16.70 10.00
N SER A 138 -1.55 -15.89 10.96
CA SER A 138 -2.99 -15.73 11.26
C SER A 138 -3.79 -15.15 10.09
N LEU A 139 -3.15 -14.39 9.19
CA LEU A 139 -3.76 -13.89 7.95
C LEU A 139 -4.09 -15.00 6.93
N TYR A 140 -3.65 -16.25 7.13
CA TYR A 140 -4.10 -17.39 6.30
C TYR A 140 -5.42 -17.99 6.77
N LEU A 141 -5.77 -17.83 8.05
CA LEU A 141 -6.91 -18.49 8.68
C LEU A 141 -8.23 -17.70 8.52
N GLY A 142 -8.17 -16.49 7.97
CA GLY A 142 -9.33 -15.64 7.69
C GLY A 142 -9.90 -15.77 6.27
N LEU A 143 -9.62 -16.88 5.57
CA LEU A 143 -10.23 -17.26 4.29
C LEU A 143 -11.23 -18.41 4.48
#